data_AF-A0A372ERP6-F1
#
_entry.id   AF-A0A372ERP6-F1
#
_cell.length_a   1.000
_cell.length_b   1.000
_cell.length_c   1.000
_cell.angle_alpha   90.00
_cell.angle_beta   90.00
_cell.angle_gamma   90.00
#
_symmetry.space_group_name_H-M   'P 1'
#
loop_
_entity.id
_entity.type
_entity.pdbx_description
1 polymer ?
#
loop_
_entity_poly.entity_id
_entity_poly.type
_entity_poly.pdbx_seq_one_letter_code
_entity_poly.pdbx_strand_id
1 'polypeptide(L)' 'MDVIDLTKDSSPIVAFQEAVDSSAPGVKIIYHRGRVLAGSRMARAALAAFEMGQVELVQRRDKPSGFFEFIAIKKNAPH' A
#
# COMPACT_ATOMS: atom_id res chain seq x y z
N MET A 1 -4.43 -12.80 -8.60
CA MET A 1 -4.56 -11.65 -7.68
C MET A 1 -3.23 -10.95 -7.74
N ASP A 2 -3.19 -9.80 -8.40
CA ASP A 2 -1.92 -9.19 -8.83
C ASP A 2 -1.30 -8.37 -7.70
N VAL A 3 0.03 -8.29 -7.72
CA VAL A 3 0.82 -7.61 -6.69
C VAL A 3 1.74 -6.58 -7.35
N ILE A 4 1.66 -5.33 -6.89
CA ILE A 4 2.55 -4.24 -7.26
C ILE A 4 3.48 -3.97 -6.07
N ASP A 5 4.79 -4.02 -6.30
CA ASP A 5 5.80 -3.80 -5.28
C ASP A 5 6.55 -2.48 -5.52
N LEU A 6 6.26 -1.49 -4.67
CA LEU A 6 6.79 -0.13 -4.79
C LEU A 6 7.97 0.12 -3.86
N THR A 7 8.47 -0.91 -3.17
CA THR A 7 9.46 -0.73 -2.11
C THR A 7 10.83 -0.24 -2.60
N LYS A 8 11.11 -0.37 -3.89
CA LYS A 8 12.34 0.11 -4.53
C LYS A 8 12.12 1.33 -5.43
N ASP A 9 10.92 1.89 -5.43
CA ASP A 9 10.61 3.05 -6.24
C ASP A 9 11.32 4.30 -5.71
N SER A 10 11.84 5.13 -6.62
CA SER A 10 12.53 6.38 -6.28
C SER A 10 11.57 7.47 -5.77
N SER A 11 10.29 7.38 -6.12
CA SER A 11 9.22 8.32 -5.78
C SER A 11 7.98 7.54 -5.28
N PRO A 12 8.09 6.84 -4.14
CA PRO A 12 7.13 5.80 -3.77
C PRO A 12 5.73 6.35 -3.48
N ILE A 13 5.59 7.62 -3.07
CA ILE A 13 4.26 8.23 -2.80
C ILE A 13 3.50 8.45 -4.11
N VAL A 14 4.19 8.94 -5.14
CA VAL A 14 3.59 9.17 -6.47
C VAL A 14 3.20 7.83 -7.07
N ALA A 15 4.13 6.87 -7.08
CA ALA A 15 3.87 5.52 -7.56
C ALA A 15 2.71 4.83 -6.79
N PHE A 16 2.58 5.10 -5.49
CA PHE A 16 1.48 4.59 -4.69
C PHE A 16 0.13 5.18 -5.13
N GLN A 17 0.05 6.50 -5.32
CA GLN A 17 -1.17 7.17 -5.76
C GLN A 17 -1.59 6.70 -7.15
N GLU A 18 -0.64 6.65 -8.10
CA GLU A 18 -0.88 6.13 -9.45
C GLU A 18 -1.39 4.69 -9.39
N ALA A 19 -0.76 3.83 -8.59
CA ALA A 19 -1.21 2.45 -8.43
C ALA A 19 -2.63 2.37 -7.83
N VAL A 20 -2.98 3.22 -6.86
CA VAL A 20 -4.34 3.25 -6.30
C VAL A 20 -5.37 3.70 -7.34
N ASP A 21 -5.02 4.64 -8.21
CA ASP A 21 -5.93 5.21 -9.19
C ASP A 21 -6.11 4.32 -10.42
N SER A 22 -5.04 3.65 -10.88
CA SER A 22 -5.03 2.86 -12.11
C SER A 22 -5.32 1.37 -11.93
N SER A 23 -5.16 0.84 -10.71
CA SER A 23 -5.28 -0.61 -10.48
C SER A 23 -6.73 -1.07 -10.44
N ALA A 24 -6.94 -2.28 -10.97
CA ALA A 24 -8.20 -2.99 -10.78
C ALA A 24 -8.44 -3.33 -9.28
N PRO A 25 -9.70 -3.46 -8.87
CA PRO A 25 -10.02 -3.95 -7.53
C PRO A 25 -9.39 -5.30 -7.20
N GLY A 26 -9.00 -5.48 -5.94
CA GLY A 26 -8.33 -6.68 -5.45
C GLY A 26 -6.81 -6.72 -5.68
N VAL A 27 -6.25 -5.77 -6.43
CA VAL A 27 -4.78 -5.63 -6.56
C VAL A 27 -4.17 -5.26 -5.21
N LYS A 28 -3.05 -5.91 -4.88
CA LYS A 28 -2.27 -5.64 -3.66
C LYS A 28 -1.08 -4.76 -4.00
N ILE A 29 -0.95 -3.64 -3.30
CA ILE A 29 0.12 -2.67 -3.48
C ILE A 29 0.99 -2.73 -2.22
N ILE A 30 2.20 -3.28 -2.34
CA ILE A 30 3.20 -3.29 -1.27
C ILE A 30 3.95 -1.98 -1.34
N TYR A 31 3.64 -1.06 -0.43
CA TYR A 31 4.17 0.29 -0.46
C TYR A 31 5.29 0.54 0.55
N HIS A 32 5.52 -0.40 1.47
CA HIS A 32 6.67 -0.36 2.38
C HIS A 32 7.03 -1.76 2.90
N ARG A 33 8.33 -1.96 3.16
CA ARG A 33 8.87 -3.12 3.89
C ARG A 33 9.78 -2.63 5.01
N GLY A 34 9.45 -2.98 6.25
CA GLY A 34 10.27 -2.60 7.39
C GLY A 34 9.63 -2.90 8.73
N ARG A 35 10.32 -2.54 9.80
CA ARG A 35 9.81 -2.75 11.18
C ARG A 35 8.75 -1.74 11.59
N VAL A 36 8.90 -0.49 11.14
CA VAL A 36 8.04 0.64 11.50
C VAL A 36 7.78 1.49 10.25
N LEU A 37 6.57 2.02 10.18
CA LEU A 37 6.13 2.96 9.13
C LEU A 37 5.50 4.24 9.73
N ALA A 38 5.12 4.22 11.00
CA ALA A 38 4.38 5.28 11.68
C ALA A 38 5.06 6.65 11.54
N GLY A 39 4.26 7.70 11.36
CA GLY A 39 4.72 9.09 11.23
C GLY A 39 5.33 9.46 9.87
N SER A 40 5.55 8.50 8.97
CA SER A 40 6.06 8.77 7.62
C SER A 40 5.02 9.45 6.72
N ARG A 41 5.48 10.17 5.69
CA ARG A 41 4.60 10.71 4.64
C ARG A 41 3.85 9.59 3.90
N MET A 42 4.49 8.43 3.75
CA MET A 42 3.89 7.24 3.16
C MET A 42 2.72 6.70 3.99
N ALA A 43 2.87 6.62 5.32
CA ALA A 43 1.78 6.22 6.22
C ALA A 43 0.55 7.12 6.06
N ARG A 44 0.78 8.44 5.97
CA ARG A 44 -0.30 9.42 5.79
C ARG A 44 -1.00 9.26 4.45
N ALA A 45 -0.24 9.02 3.37
CA ALA A 45 -0.82 8.78 2.04
C ALA A 45 -1.67 7.50 2.01
N ALA A 46 -1.18 6.40 2.59
CA ALA A 46 -1.92 5.16 2.69
C ALA A 46 -3.18 5.29 3.56
N LEU A 47 -3.09 6.03 4.68
CA LEU A 47 -4.24 6.32 5.53
C LEU A 47 -5.29 7.15 4.81
N ALA A 48 -4.90 8.20 4.09
CA ALA A 48 -5.83 9.02 3.31
C ALA A 48 -6.58 8.19 2.25
N ALA A 49 -5.89 7.30 1.54
CA ALA A 49 -6.53 6.40 0.58
C ALA A 49 -7.52 5.44 1.23
N PHE A 50 -7.23 4.97 2.44
CA PHE A 50 -8.15 4.15 3.24
C PHE A 50 -9.38 4.93 3.69
N GLU A 51 -9.19 6.15 4.20
CA GLU A 51 -10.28 7.02 4.66
C GLU A 51 -11.22 7.42 3.52
N MET A 52 -10.67 7.58 2.30
CA MET A 52 -11.47 7.77 1.08
C MET A 52 -12.14 6.49 0.57
N GLY A 53 -11.98 5.36 1.26
CA GLY A 53 -12.57 4.07 0.88
C GLY A 53 -11.96 3.43 -0.37
N GLN A 54 -10.83 3.95 -0.86
CA GLN A 54 -10.20 3.45 -2.09
C GLN A 54 -9.47 2.12 -1.86
N VAL A 55 -8.97 1.88 -0.65
CA VAL A 55 -8.16 0.70 -0.30
C VAL A 55 -8.55 0.14 1.07
N GLU A 56 -8.21 -1.12 1.31
CA GLU A 56 -8.06 -1.69 2.66
C GLU A 56 -6.58 -1.79 3.01
N LEU A 57 -6.24 -1.54 4.28
CA LEU A 57 -4.86 -1.63 4.75
C LEU A 57 -4.62 -2.96 5.46
N VAL A 58 -3.58 -3.67 5.03
CA VAL A 58 -3.15 -4.94 5.60
C VAL A 58 -1.68 -4.85 5.97
N GLN A 59 -1.33 -5.42 7.11
CA GLN A 59 0.05 -5.62 7.52
C GLN A 59 0.34 -7.12 7.56
N ARG A 60 1.35 -7.56 6.82
CA ARG A 60 1.79 -8.95 6.79
C ARG A 60 3.18 -9.07 7.40
N ARG A 61 3.34 -9.97 8.38
CA ARG A 61 4.67 -10.26 8.93
C ARG A 61 5.43 -11.16 7.97
N ASP A 62 6.61 -10.71 7.56
CA ASP A 62 7.56 -11.52 6.82
C ASP A 62 8.43 -12.29 7.83
N LYS A 63 8.08 -13.56 8.05
CA LYS A 63 8.71 -14.44 9.06
C LYS A 63 10.23 -14.58 8.89
N PRO A 64 10.77 -14.78 7.68
CA PRO A 64 12.23 -14.87 7.48
C PRO A 64 13.01 -13.61 7.86
N SER A 65 12.50 -12.41 7.59
CA SER A 65 13.24 -11.15 7.80
C SER A 65 12.94 -10.49 9.16
N GLY A 66 11.83 -10.86 9.80
CA GLY A 66 11.32 -10.16 10.97
C GLY A 66 10.78 -8.75 10.66
N PHE A 67 10.61 -8.41 9.39
CA PHE A 67 9.98 -7.17 8.94
C PHE A 67 8.49 -7.36 8.69
N PHE A 68 7.82 -6.23 8.47
CA PHE A 68 6.43 -6.19 8.02
C PHE A 68 6.38 -5.66 6.60
N GLU A 69 5.50 -6.27 5.81
CA GLU A 69 5.02 -5.71 4.56
C GLU A 69 3.75 -4.93 4.85
N PHE A 70 3.75 -3.67 4.42
CA PHE A 70 2.59 -2.79 4.49
C PHE A 70 1.94 -2.77 3.11
N ILE A 71 0.68 -3.19 3.08
CA ILE A 71 -0.03 -3.53 1.85
C ILE A 71 -1.33 -2.75 1.82
N ALA A 72 -1.63 -2.11 0.69
CA ALA A 72 -2.94 -1.57 0.38
C ALA A 72 -3.63 -2.50 -0.62
N ILE A 73 -4.87 -2.91 -0.36
CA ILE A 73 -5.67 -3.72 -1.27
C ILE A 73 -6.70 -2.82 -1.92
N LYS A 74 -6.68 -2.69 -3.25
CA LYS A 74 -7.65 -1.85 -3.96
C LYS A 74 -9.08 -2.35 -3.73
N LYS A 75 -9.98 -1.46 -3.33
CA LYS A 75 -11.42 -1.76 -3.24
C LYS A 75 -12.13 -1.47 -4.56
N ASN A 76 -13.27 -2.11 -4.76
CA ASN A 76 -14.22 -1.68 -5.80
C ASN A 76 -14.55 -0.22 -5.54
N ALA A 77 -14.53 0.62 -6.60
CA ALA A 77 -15.08 1.96 -6.49
C ALA A 77 -16.51 1.84 -5.92
N PRO A 78 -16.88 2.65 -4.91
CA PRO A 78 -18.28 2.69 -4.50
C PRO A 78 -19.10 3.11 -5.71
N HIS A 79 -20.02 2.23 -6.12
CA HIS A 79 -21.02 2.50 -7.13
C HIS A 79 -21.93 3.65 -6.71
#